data_AF-I2N7V6-F1
#
_entry.id   AF-I2N7V6-F1
#
_cell.length_a   1.000
_cell.length_b   1.000
_cell.length_c   1.000
_cell.angle_alpha   90.00
_cell.angle_beta   90.00
_cell.angle_gamma   90.00
#
_symmetry.space_group_name_H-M   'P 1'
#
loop_
_entity.id
_entity.type
_entity.pdbx_description
1 polymer ?
#
loop_
_entity_poly.entity_id
_entity_poly.type
_entity_poly.pdbx_seq_one_letter_code
_entity_poly.pdbx_strand_id
1 'polypeptide(L)'
;MTAIRSGLSLDPRVVTDLLGAPEAVREHVLARLPGLTTGTAPGGVRLPGGLSGLRELPLGDQAQWGLVYIQRPAPPSSAHRTEVHVVAVRPAGPRLHETARARLGFTRPLGAMAHASRTRSPQLPLRHWATPARPPLSRPALPLSPPTPRGPVL
;
A
#
# COMPACT_ATOMS: atom_id res chain seq x y z
N MET A 1 -26.34 -22.77 -11.05
CA MET A 1 -25.03 -22.26 -11.53
C MET A 1 -23.96 -23.25 -11.09
N THR A 2 -23.33 -23.97 -12.02
CA THR A 2 -22.19 -24.84 -11.68
C THR A 2 -21.01 -23.95 -11.30
N ALA A 3 -20.56 -24.02 -10.04
CA ALA A 3 -19.39 -23.29 -9.60
C ALA A 3 -18.17 -23.75 -10.38
N ILE A 4 -17.50 -22.82 -11.07
CA ILE A 4 -16.27 -23.12 -11.82
C ILE A 4 -15.17 -23.37 -10.79
N ARG A 5 -14.76 -24.63 -10.62
CA ARG A 5 -13.63 -25.00 -9.76
C ARG A 5 -12.32 -24.81 -10.52
N SER A 6 -11.50 -23.89 -10.03
CA SER A 6 -10.13 -23.68 -10.50
C SER A 6 -9.15 -24.51 -9.68
N GLY A 7 -8.03 -24.90 -10.29
CA GLY A 7 -6.87 -25.42 -9.57
C GLY A 7 -6.20 -24.32 -8.74
N LEU A 8 -5.30 -24.73 -7.85
CA LEU A 8 -4.45 -23.84 -7.08
C LEU A 8 -2.99 -24.15 -7.42
N SER A 9 -2.23 -23.12 -7.77
CA SER A 9 -0.78 -23.22 -7.94
C SER A 9 -0.09 -22.06 -7.22
N LEU A 10 1.17 -22.25 -6.83
CA LEU A 10 1.94 -21.27 -6.08
C LEU A 10 3.28 -21.03 -6.76
N ASP A 11 3.75 -19.79 -6.81
CA ASP A 11 5.16 -19.52 -7.01
C ASP A 11 5.94 -20.15 -5.83
N PRO A 12 7.03 -20.90 -6.08
CA PRO A 12 7.76 -21.59 -5.00
C PRO A 12 8.20 -20.67 -3.86
N ARG A 13 8.47 -19.39 -4.15
CA ARG A 13 8.90 -18.39 -3.18
C ARG A 13 7.76 -17.92 -2.27
N VAL A 14 6.50 -18.20 -2.61
CA VAL A 14 5.34 -17.93 -1.75
C VAL A 14 5.39 -18.79 -0.48
N VAL A 15 6.00 -19.97 -0.52
CA VAL A 15 6.20 -20.76 0.69
C VAL A 15 7.09 -20.01 1.68
N THR A 16 8.20 -19.43 1.21
CA THR A 16 9.08 -18.60 2.04
C THR A 16 8.37 -17.34 2.55
N ASP A 17 7.57 -16.70 1.69
CA ASP A 17 6.74 -15.56 2.08
C ASP A 17 5.81 -15.89 3.26
N LEU A 18 5.11 -17.03 3.20
CA LEU A 18 4.17 -17.49 4.23
C LEU A 18 4.87 -17.91 5.53
N LEU A 19 6.05 -18.53 5.43
CA LEU A 19 6.88 -18.88 6.59
C LEU A 19 7.42 -17.64 7.30
N GLY A 20 7.72 -16.57 6.56
CA GLY A 20 8.16 -15.29 7.12
C GLY A 20 7.00 -14.37 7.58
N ALA A 21 5.75 -14.73 7.30
CA ALA A 21 4.59 -13.95 7.70
C ALA A 21 4.15 -14.28 9.15
N PRO A 22 3.51 -13.32 9.86
CA PRO A 22 2.83 -13.60 11.11
C PRO A 22 1.82 -14.75 10.96
N GLU A 23 1.66 -15.55 12.01
CA GLU A 23 0.75 -16.70 12.01
C GLU A 23 -0.68 -16.32 11.60
N ALA A 24 -1.22 -15.23 12.15
CA ALA A 24 -2.54 -14.74 11.78
C ALA A 24 -2.71 -14.45 10.27
N VAL A 25 -1.65 -13.97 9.61
CA VAL A 25 -1.66 -13.74 8.16
C VAL A 25 -1.67 -15.07 7.41
N ARG A 26 -0.88 -16.05 7.86
CA ARG A 26 -0.83 -17.38 7.27
C ARG A 26 -2.18 -18.07 7.36
N GLU A 27 -2.80 -18.06 8.54
CA GLU A 27 -4.13 -18.64 8.75
C GLU A 27 -5.20 -17.93 7.91
N HIS A 28 -5.15 -16.60 7.83
CA HIS A 28 -6.06 -15.83 6.95
C HIS A 28 -5.90 -16.25 5.48
N VAL A 29 -4.67 -16.39 4.98
CA VAL A 29 -4.42 -16.88 3.61
C VAL A 29 -5.03 -18.26 3.42
N LEU A 30 -4.72 -19.22 4.30
CA LEU A 30 -5.19 -20.59 4.19
C LEU A 30 -6.72 -20.69 4.23
N ALA A 31 -7.38 -19.90 5.07
CA ALA A 31 -8.83 -19.81 5.13
C ALA A 31 -9.45 -19.25 3.84
N ARG A 32 -8.72 -18.40 3.11
CA ARG A 32 -9.24 -17.73 1.91
C ARG A 32 -9.05 -18.49 0.62
N LEU A 33 -7.97 -19.26 0.50
CA LEU A 33 -7.62 -20.00 -0.73
C LEU A 33 -8.76 -20.89 -1.26
N PRO A 34 -9.46 -21.70 -0.44
CA PRO A 34 -10.57 -22.51 -0.92
C PRO A 34 -11.63 -21.67 -1.64
N GLY A 35 -12.05 -20.56 -1.03
CA GLY A 35 -13.06 -19.68 -1.61
C GLY A 35 -12.63 -19.01 -2.91
N LEU A 36 -11.34 -18.74 -3.09
CA LEU A 36 -10.81 -18.23 -4.36
C LEU A 36 -10.86 -19.28 -5.47
N THR A 37 -10.60 -20.56 -5.14
CA THR A 37 -10.62 -21.66 -6.12
C THR A 37 -12.04 -22.09 -6.51
N THR A 38 -12.99 -22.04 -5.58
CA THR A 38 -14.40 -22.40 -5.82
C THR A 38 -15.24 -21.23 -6.33
N GLY A 39 -14.72 -20.00 -6.27
CA GLY A 39 -15.46 -18.78 -6.59
C GLY A 39 -16.53 -18.40 -5.57
N THR A 40 -16.51 -19.00 -4.37
CA THR A 40 -17.48 -18.68 -3.30
C THR A 40 -17.06 -17.46 -2.48
N ALA A 41 -15.80 -17.06 -2.55
CA ALA A 41 -15.30 -15.86 -1.89
C ALA A 41 -15.14 -14.70 -2.89
N PRO A 42 -15.36 -13.44 -2.46
CA PRO A 42 -15.01 -12.30 -3.28
C PRO A 42 -13.52 -12.33 -3.63
N GLY A 43 -13.24 -12.18 -4.92
CA GLY A 43 -11.88 -12.10 -5.44
C GLY A 43 -11.20 -10.79 -5.07
N GLY A 44 -9.88 -10.74 -5.31
CA GLY A 44 -9.08 -9.55 -5.11
C GLY A 44 -9.37 -8.44 -6.13
N VAL A 45 -8.95 -7.23 -5.77
CA VAL A 45 -9.02 -6.01 -6.59
C VAL A 45 -8.07 -6.17 -7.78
N ARG A 46 -8.53 -5.84 -8.98
CA ARG A 46 -7.70 -5.91 -10.19
C ARG A 46 -6.60 -4.85 -10.14
N LEU A 47 -5.36 -5.27 -10.42
CA LEU A 47 -4.23 -4.34 -10.49
C LEU A 47 -4.16 -3.66 -11.86
N PRO A 48 -3.88 -2.34 -11.92
CA PRO A 48 -3.79 -1.59 -13.17
C PRO A 48 -2.41 -1.69 -13.85
N GLY A 49 -2.33 -1.21 -15.10
CA GLY A 49 -1.08 -0.97 -15.81
C GLY A 49 -0.28 -2.25 -16.10
N GLY A 50 1.05 -2.20 -15.92
CA GLY A 50 1.96 -3.35 -16.15
C GLY A 50 1.83 -4.51 -15.14
N LEU A 51 0.67 -4.63 -14.49
CA LEU A 51 0.22 -5.76 -13.67
C LEU A 51 -1.20 -6.20 -14.07
N SER A 52 -1.68 -5.75 -15.24
CA SER A 52 -2.98 -6.11 -15.79
C SER A 52 -3.16 -7.63 -15.82
N GLY A 53 -4.27 -8.11 -15.27
CA GLY A 53 -4.56 -9.54 -15.13
C GLY A 53 -4.26 -10.10 -13.75
N LEU A 54 -3.45 -9.41 -12.94
CA LEU A 54 -3.25 -9.74 -11.53
C LEU A 54 -4.36 -9.14 -10.67
N ARG A 55 -4.55 -9.77 -9.52
CA ARG A 55 -5.46 -9.33 -8.46
C ARG A 55 -4.72 -9.30 -7.14
N GLU A 56 -5.03 -8.31 -6.32
CA GLU A 56 -4.54 -8.19 -4.95
C GLU A 56 -5.69 -8.41 -3.97
N LEU A 57 -5.43 -9.24 -2.98
CA LEU A 57 -6.31 -9.48 -1.87
C LEU A 57 -5.66 -8.89 -0.60
N PRO A 58 -6.33 -7.94 0.09
CA PRO A 58 -5.87 -7.45 1.38
C PRO A 58 -5.98 -8.54 2.45
N LEU A 59 -5.01 -8.59 3.35
CA LEU A 59 -4.89 -9.58 4.42
C LEU A 59 -4.62 -8.91 5.77
N GLY A 60 -5.08 -9.58 6.82
CA GLY A 60 -5.02 -9.08 8.20
C GLY A 60 -6.06 -8.00 8.47
N ASP A 61 -6.23 -7.67 9.75
CA ASP A 61 -7.33 -6.83 10.22
C ASP A 61 -7.27 -5.39 9.70
N GLN A 62 -6.05 -4.89 9.45
CA GLN A 62 -5.81 -3.53 8.94
C GLN A 62 -5.33 -3.52 7.48
N ALA A 63 -5.53 -4.62 6.73
CA ALA A 63 -5.03 -4.77 5.36
C ALA A 63 -3.52 -4.47 5.20
N GLN A 64 -2.74 -4.72 6.26
CA GLN A 64 -1.30 -4.43 6.29
C GLN A 64 -0.46 -5.46 5.50
N TRP A 65 -1.08 -6.55 5.06
CA TRP A 65 -0.51 -7.55 4.16
C TRP A 65 -1.35 -7.67 2.89
N GLY A 66 -0.73 -8.12 1.82
CA GLY A 66 -1.40 -8.36 0.54
C GLY A 66 -0.95 -9.67 -0.09
N LEU A 67 -1.90 -10.34 -0.73
CA LEU A 67 -1.66 -11.51 -1.57
C LEU A 67 -1.94 -11.14 -3.02
N VAL A 68 -0.96 -11.35 -3.89
CA VAL A 68 -1.10 -11.14 -5.34
C VAL A 68 -1.24 -12.48 -6.03
N TYR A 69 -2.24 -12.59 -6.91
CA TYR A 69 -2.51 -13.80 -7.68
C TYR A 69 -3.00 -13.47 -9.09
N ILE A 70 -2.87 -14.44 -10.00
CA ILE A 70 -3.43 -14.40 -11.35
C ILE A 70 -4.36 -15.60 -11.55
N GLN A 71 -5.48 -15.41 -12.24
CA GLN A 71 -6.28 -16.51 -12.75
C GLN A 71 -5.87 -16.77 -14.20
N ARG A 72 -5.37 -17.96 -14.50
CA ARG A 72 -4.85 -18.33 -15.82
C ARG A 72 -5.38 -19.70 -16.26
N PRO A 73 -5.29 -20.05 -17.56
CA PRO A 73 -5.50 -21.43 -17.99
C PRO A 73 -4.59 -22.38 -17.19
N ALA A 74 -5.15 -23.49 -16.73
CA ALA A 74 -4.35 -24.49 -16.04
C ALA A 74 -3.41 -25.19 -17.04
N PRO A 75 -2.27 -25.73 -16.59
CA PRO A 75 -1.40 -26.52 -17.46
C PRO A 75 -2.14 -27.76 -17.99
N PRO A 76 -1.73 -28.32 -19.15
CA PRO A 76 -2.43 -29.43 -19.81
C PRO A 76 -2.62 -30.69 -18.95
N SER A 77 -1.75 -30.89 -17.95
CA SER A 77 -1.79 -32.01 -17.01
C SER A 77 -2.78 -31.80 -15.84
N SER A 78 -3.43 -30.63 -15.74
CA SER A 78 -4.36 -30.31 -14.67
C SER A 78 -5.75 -30.87 -14.94
N ALA A 79 -6.44 -31.31 -13.89
CA ALA A 79 -7.86 -31.67 -13.94
C ALA A 79 -8.80 -30.45 -14.06
N HIS A 80 -8.28 -29.23 -13.89
CA HIS A 80 -9.04 -27.98 -13.94
C HIS A 80 -8.79 -27.23 -15.25
N ARG A 81 -9.77 -26.46 -15.73
CA ARG A 81 -9.58 -25.58 -16.92
C ARG A 81 -8.79 -24.32 -16.61
N THR A 82 -8.95 -23.80 -15.39
CA THR A 82 -8.28 -22.59 -14.92
C THR A 82 -7.62 -22.87 -13.59
N GLU A 83 -6.61 -22.08 -13.25
CA GLU A 83 -5.99 -22.10 -11.93
C GLU A 83 -5.82 -20.69 -11.38
N VAL A 84 -5.90 -20.60 -10.05
CA VAL A 84 -5.47 -19.45 -9.26
C VAL A 84 -4.00 -19.67 -8.95
N HIS A 85 -3.12 -18.89 -9.58
CA HIS A 85 -1.69 -18.93 -9.32
C HIS A 85 -1.31 -17.79 -8.37
N VAL A 86 -0.94 -18.14 -7.14
CA VAL A 86 -0.48 -17.16 -6.14
C VAL A 86 0.98 -16.82 -6.42
N VAL A 87 1.26 -15.52 -6.54
CA VAL A 87 2.56 -15.00 -6.96
C VAL A 87 3.37 -14.49 -5.78
N ALA A 88 2.75 -13.81 -4.83
CA ALA A 88 3.42 -13.24 -3.67
C ALA A 88 2.48 -13.00 -2.48
N VAL A 89 3.01 -13.11 -1.26
CA VAL A 89 2.33 -12.73 0.00
C VAL A 89 3.29 -11.88 0.83
N ARG A 90 3.06 -10.57 0.94
CA ARG A 90 4.01 -9.66 1.61
C ARG A 90 3.26 -8.54 2.34
N PRO A 91 3.94 -7.72 3.16
CA PRO A 91 3.36 -6.46 3.62
C PRO A 91 2.83 -5.66 2.43
N ALA A 92 1.64 -5.09 2.59
CA ALA A 92 0.96 -4.35 1.54
C ALA A 92 1.80 -3.13 1.11
N GLY A 93 1.70 -2.77 -0.17
CA GLY A 93 2.37 -1.60 -0.74
C GLY A 93 3.29 -1.90 -1.93
N PRO A 94 4.11 -0.92 -2.36
CA PRO A 94 4.81 -0.97 -3.64
C PRO A 94 5.74 -2.18 -3.82
N ARG A 95 6.40 -2.62 -2.74
CA ARG A 95 7.32 -3.78 -2.77
C ARG A 95 6.61 -5.09 -3.08
N LEU A 96 5.34 -5.24 -2.70
CA LEU A 96 4.54 -6.42 -3.06
C LEU A 96 4.35 -6.48 -4.58
N HIS A 97 3.97 -5.36 -5.18
CA HIS A 97 3.77 -5.23 -6.63
C HIS A 97 5.06 -5.42 -7.41
N GLU A 98 6.17 -4.84 -6.95
CA GLU A 98 7.50 -5.05 -7.54
C GLU A 98 7.94 -6.51 -7.47
N THR A 99 7.70 -7.17 -6.33
CA THR A 99 8.01 -8.60 -6.17
C THR A 99 7.19 -9.44 -7.14
N ALA A 100 5.89 -9.18 -7.23
CA ALA A 100 5.01 -9.88 -8.16
C ALA A 100 5.45 -9.67 -9.62
N ARG A 101 5.82 -8.43 -9.97
CA ARG A 101 6.36 -8.08 -11.29
C ARG A 101 7.63 -8.89 -11.61
N ALA A 102 8.58 -8.90 -10.69
CA ALA A 102 9.85 -9.59 -10.87
C ALA A 102 9.67 -11.12 -10.99
N ARG A 103 8.79 -11.73 -10.19
CA ARG A 103 8.51 -13.17 -10.24
C ARG A 103 7.86 -13.62 -11.56
N LEU A 104 7.04 -12.76 -12.16
CA LEU A 104 6.41 -13.02 -13.46
C LEU A 104 7.30 -12.66 -14.65
N GLY A 105 8.54 -12.22 -14.43
CA GLY A 105 9.46 -11.86 -15.51
C GLY A 105 9.08 -10.58 -16.25
N PHE A 106 8.16 -9.78 -15.72
CA PHE A 106 7.83 -8.46 -16.27
C PHE A 106 9.01 -7.52 -16.06
N THR A 107 9.87 -7.38 -17.08
CA THR A 107 10.99 -6.45 -17.04
C THR A 107 10.47 -5.03 -17.24
N ARG A 108 10.66 -4.16 -16.25
CA ARG A 108 10.49 -2.72 -16.44
C ARG A 108 11.67 -2.22 -17.28
N PRO A 109 11.47 -1.46 -18.38
CA PRO A 109 12.59 -0.87 -19.09
C PRO A 109 13.34 0.04 -18.13
N LEU A 110 14.63 -0.25 -17.89
CA LEU A 110 15.51 0.48 -16.96
C LEU A 110 15.50 1.99 -17.22
N GLY A 111 15.28 2.39 -18.48
CA GLY A 111 15.15 3.78 -18.90
C GLY A 111 13.99 4.54 -18.24
N ALA A 112 12.89 3.89 -17.86
CA ALA A 112 11.76 4.55 -17.20
C ALA A 112 12.05 4.94 -15.74
N MET A 113 12.94 4.22 -15.05
CA MET A 113 13.44 4.64 -13.73
C MET A 113 14.45 5.76 -13.85
N ALA A 114 15.43 5.61 -14.75
CA ALA A 114 16.45 6.62 -14.98
C ALA A 114 15.87 7.94 -15.53
N HIS A 115 14.79 7.88 -16.32
CA HIS A 115 14.07 9.06 -16.77
C HIS A 115 13.29 9.71 -15.62
N ALA A 116 12.56 8.94 -14.80
CA ALA A 116 11.87 9.50 -13.62
C ALA A 116 12.82 10.15 -12.60
N SER A 117 14.04 9.62 -12.45
CA SER A 117 15.10 10.22 -11.63
C SER A 117 15.64 11.53 -12.21
N ARG A 118 15.71 11.65 -13.54
CA ARG A 118 16.16 12.88 -14.23
C ARG A 118 15.04 13.92 -14.39
N THR A 119 13.78 13.49 -14.47
CA THR A 119 12.60 14.37 -14.55
C THR A 119 12.16 14.88 -13.17
N ARG A 120 12.68 14.32 -12.06
CA ARG A 120 12.81 15.07 -10.80
C ARG A 120 13.82 16.20 -11.03
N SER A 121 13.32 17.26 -11.63
CA SER A 121 14.08 18.44 -12.01
C SER A 121 14.90 18.96 -10.81
N PRO A 122 16.21 19.25 -10.99
CA PRO A 122 17.04 19.94 -10.00
C PRO A 122 16.64 21.41 -9.79
N GLN A 123 15.63 21.91 -10.49
CA GLN A 123 15.28 23.33 -10.53
C GLN A 123 14.08 23.69 -9.66
N LEU A 124 13.93 23.08 -8.48
CA LEU A 124 13.25 23.80 -7.40
C LEU A 124 14.28 24.74 -6.76
N PRO A 125 14.21 26.07 -6.96
CA PRO A 125 14.88 26.96 -6.04
C PRO A 125 14.34 26.66 -4.64
N LEU A 126 15.24 26.50 -3.67
CA LEU A 126 14.87 26.57 -2.26
C LEU A 126 14.21 27.94 -2.03
N ARG A 127 12.88 27.99 -2.10
CA ARG A 127 12.14 28.98 -1.33
C ARG A 127 12.38 28.62 0.11
N HIS A 128 13.32 29.33 0.71
CA HIS A 128 13.36 29.68 2.12
C HIS A 128 11.93 30.01 2.57
N TRP A 129 11.27 29.05 3.21
CA TRP A 129 10.12 29.40 4.03
C TRP A 129 10.68 30.14 5.22
N ALA A 130 10.44 31.44 5.23
CA ALA A 130 10.73 32.31 6.34
C ALA A 130 10.20 31.65 7.62
N THR A 131 11.09 31.52 8.61
CA THR A 131 10.76 31.19 9.98
C THR A 131 9.55 32.01 10.45
N PRO A 132 8.57 31.40 11.13
CA PRO A 132 7.41 32.12 11.61
C PRO A 132 7.86 33.21 12.61
N ALA A 133 7.56 34.46 12.29
CA ALA A 133 7.66 35.55 13.25
C ALA A 133 6.65 35.26 14.37
N ARG A 134 7.20 34.91 15.54
CA ARG A 134 6.49 34.81 16.80
C ARG A 134 5.70 36.11 17.05
N PRO A 135 4.40 36.06 17.34
CA PRO A 135 3.65 37.27 17.66
C PRO A 135 4.19 37.88 18.96
N PRO A 136 4.31 39.22 19.07
CA PRO A 136 4.56 39.83 20.36
C PRO A 136 3.37 39.56 21.28
N LEU A 137 3.66 38.99 22.44
CA LEU A 137 2.71 38.80 23.52
C LEU A 137 2.19 40.16 23.97
N SER A 138 0.94 40.47 23.65
CA SER A 138 0.17 41.51 24.34
C SER A 138 0.06 41.10 25.81
N ARG A 139 0.90 41.67 26.67
CA ARG A 139 0.73 41.60 28.12
C ARG A 139 -0.46 42.47 28.52
N PRO A 140 -1.50 41.94 29.16
CA PRO A 140 -2.45 42.77 29.89
C PRO A 140 -1.69 43.35 31.09
N ALA A 141 -1.55 44.68 31.13
CA ALA A 141 -1.12 45.36 32.34
C ALA A 141 -2.22 45.22 33.40
N LEU A 142 -1.85 44.72 34.58
CA LEU A 142 -2.67 44.70 35.78
C LEU A 142 -3.13 46.12 36.14
N PRO A 143 -4.32 46.29 36.75
CA PRO A 143 -4.86 47.60 37.08
C PRO A 143 -4.06 48.24 38.22
N LEU A 144 -3.56 49.45 38.00
CA LEU A 144 -3.03 50.30 39.06
C LEU A 144 -4.06 51.41 39.33
N SER A 145 -4.63 51.39 40.53
CA SER A 145 -5.61 52.35 41.06
C SER A 145 -5.05 53.80 41.16
N PRO A 146 -5.93 54.82 41.28
CA PRO A 146 -5.63 56.19 40.85
C PRO A 146 -4.97 57.03 41.95
N PRO A 147 -4.19 58.06 41.58
CA PRO A 147 -3.95 59.21 42.44
C PRO A 147 -4.70 60.45 41.94
N THR A 148 -5.59 60.95 42.80
CA THR A 148 -6.07 62.33 42.83
C THR A 148 -4.90 63.31 43.01
N PRO A 149 -4.93 64.46 42.33
CA PRO A 149 -4.28 65.65 42.86
C PRO A 149 -5.29 66.77 43.15
N ARG A 150 -5.15 67.30 44.37
CA ARG A 150 -5.69 68.57 44.86
C ARG A 150 -5.20 69.72 43.98
N GLY A 151 -6.00 70.79 43.88
CA GLY A 151 -5.68 72.01 43.16
C GLY A 151 -4.45 72.77 43.69
N PRO A 152 -4.16 73.94 43.11
CA PRO A 152 -4.31 75.15 43.90
C PRO A 152 -4.89 76.37 43.16
N VAL A 153 -5.58 77.19 43.95
CA VAL A 153 -5.56 78.67 44.01
C VAL A 153 -5.02 79.42 42.79
N LEU A 154 -5.91 80.13 42.09
CA LEU A 154 -5.95 81.60 41.95
C LEU A 154 -7.37 82.04 41.59
#